data_AF-A0A913YGI6-F1
#
_entry.id   AF-A0A913YGI6-F1
#
_cell.length_a   1.000
_cell.length_b   1.000
_cell.length_c   1.000
_cell.angle_alpha   90.00
_cell.angle_beta   90.00
_cell.angle_gamma   90.00
#
_symmetry.space_group_name_H-M   'P 1'
#
loop_
_entity.id
_entity.type
_entity.pdbx_description
1 polymer ?
#
loop_
_entity_poly.entity_id
_entity_poly.type
_entity_poly.pdbx_seq_one_letter_code
_entity_poly.pdbx_strand_id
1 'polypeptide(L)'
;MMSWLTTFTAGLLATTIATTLLSRDTKACTSAMDYEASCRGCVSQLVQSWKAHPKANCSEQYSSLQRCLTTNKEKCLNTSPKPDNRTVHDIQQLFAIYSASELFFCQNGMLLTLTNYKPSDLNTCTPALFKKAETCAKKFLKRFSRNRGSPKLCRWYYKARKCMAKAINRNCKTSSMTSYLKGIYEESYNPYCKNSQDIIKKRVRKGSSGFGRCTKKSYLMKSRRCIVRFIHELQKKNGQRCRSIVSSVLIPCVKHCMKRCLKGTRDTKSLDKALTDLMDRRRNDMQNDNCEGSHLETLTLSKEQCSEEYFENFQGRCNSKFLALYKKNRGDPQLCQHYSDVKRCARNMTLSMCKLDSAMKYKVHDLYGSFNPFCPNGRDPPKSSSTYEQFITPLKNNVMAYEWSVSTMVTSIFVLKQLLS
;
A
#
# COMPACT_ATOMS: atom_id res chain seq x y z
N MET A 1 30.23 -47.13 42.11
CA MET A 1 29.54 -45.83 42.20
C MET A 1 29.87 -45.00 40.96
N MET A 2 29.00 -45.01 39.94
CA MET A 2 29.15 -44.21 38.72
C MET A 2 27.81 -44.12 37.98
N SER A 3 27.65 -43.16 37.08
CA SER A 3 26.57 -43.05 36.07
C SER A 3 25.16 -42.58 36.50
N TRP A 4 25.03 -41.35 37.02
CA TRP A 4 23.77 -40.57 36.99
C TRP A 4 24.04 -39.05 36.96
N LEU A 5 24.36 -38.43 35.80
CA LEU A 5 24.46 -36.95 35.72
C LEU A 5 24.48 -36.30 34.30
N THR A 6 24.12 -37.00 33.21
CA THR A 6 24.29 -36.49 31.83
C THR A 6 23.01 -36.31 31.00
N THR A 7 21.81 -36.44 31.59
CA THR A 7 20.52 -36.42 30.84
C THR A 7 19.64 -35.18 31.04
N PHE A 8 20.00 -34.22 31.89
CA PHE A 8 19.10 -33.09 32.24
C PHE A 8 19.29 -31.78 31.46
N THR A 9 20.41 -31.57 30.77
CA THR A 9 20.73 -30.27 30.13
C THR A 9 20.17 -30.08 28.72
N ALA A 10 19.83 -31.17 28.01
CA ALA A 10 19.26 -31.10 26.65
C ALA A 10 17.78 -30.62 26.63
N GLY A 11 17.04 -30.82 27.73
CA GLY A 11 15.60 -30.50 27.81
C GLY A 11 15.27 -29.01 27.87
N LEU A 12 16.07 -28.20 28.58
CA LEU A 12 15.79 -26.77 28.78
C LEU A 12 16.08 -25.89 27.54
N LEU A 13 17.06 -26.26 26.71
CA LEU A 13 17.39 -25.51 25.51
C LEU A 13 16.31 -25.64 24.41
N ALA A 14 15.66 -26.81 24.32
CA ALA A 14 14.57 -27.05 23.38
C ALA A 14 13.32 -26.23 23.72
N THR A 15 12.96 -26.08 25.01
CA THR A 15 11.79 -25.31 25.45
C THR A 15 11.98 -23.80 25.31
N THR A 16 13.18 -23.26 25.51
CA THR A 16 13.46 -21.81 25.29
C THR A 16 13.44 -21.37 23.81
N ILE A 17 13.74 -22.28 22.88
CA ILE A 17 13.62 -21.99 21.43
C ILE A 17 12.14 -22.04 21.00
N ALA A 18 11.31 -22.86 21.66
CA ALA A 18 9.87 -22.91 21.39
C ALA A 18 9.13 -21.64 21.85
N THR A 19 9.48 -21.07 23.01
CA THR A 19 8.82 -19.87 23.55
C THR A 19 9.18 -18.58 22.81
N THR A 20 10.45 -18.42 22.39
CA THR A 20 10.91 -17.23 21.64
C THR A 20 10.34 -17.13 20.21
N LEU A 21 9.82 -18.21 19.65
CA LEU A 21 9.07 -18.18 18.38
C LEU A 21 7.59 -17.77 18.54
N LEU A 22 7.04 -17.84 19.76
CA LEU A 22 5.66 -17.46 20.07
C LEU A 22 5.53 -16.02 20.58
N SER A 23 6.57 -15.45 21.18
CA SER A 23 6.60 -14.07 21.68
C SER A 23 6.86 -13.00 20.61
N ARG A 24 6.31 -13.14 19.39
CA ARG A 24 6.31 -12.04 18.42
C ARG A 24 5.26 -11.00 18.83
N ASP A 25 5.74 -9.88 19.35
CA ASP A 25 4.97 -8.68 19.71
C ASP A 25 3.62 -8.61 19.03
N THR A 26 2.58 -8.91 19.80
CA THR A 26 1.20 -9.03 19.31
C THR A 26 0.59 -7.66 19.09
N LYS A 27 1.17 -6.87 18.18
CA LYS A 27 0.63 -5.58 17.76
C LYS A 27 -0.84 -5.73 17.42
N ALA A 28 -1.65 -4.95 18.12
CA ALA A 28 -3.06 -4.75 17.83
C ALA A 28 -3.21 -4.28 16.37
N CYS A 29 -4.26 -4.75 15.70
CA CYS A 29 -4.53 -4.37 14.32
C CYS A 29 -5.10 -2.95 14.33
N THR A 30 -4.32 -1.96 13.89
CA THR A 30 -4.75 -0.56 13.85
C THR A 30 -5.55 -0.22 12.60
N SER A 31 -5.65 -1.15 11.65
CA SER A 31 -6.31 -0.97 10.35
C SER A 31 -6.63 -2.32 9.69
N ALA A 32 -7.51 -2.30 8.69
CA ALA A 32 -7.77 -3.44 7.82
C ALA A 32 -6.50 -3.94 7.09
N MET A 33 -5.51 -3.06 6.83
CA MET A 33 -4.22 -3.45 6.23
C MET A 33 -3.36 -4.29 7.19
N ASP A 34 -3.42 -4.05 8.49
CA ASP A 34 -2.70 -4.85 9.50
C ASP A 34 -3.30 -6.25 9.61
N TYR A 35 -4.64 -6.33 9.53
CA TYR A 35 -5.34 -7.61 9.45
C TYR A 35 -5.02 -8.35 8.14
N GLU A 36 -5.04 -7.68 6.99
CA GLU A 36 -4.67 -8.30 5.72
C GLU A 36 -3.23 -8.85 5.74
N ALA A 37 -2.28 -8.10 6.30
CA ALA A 37 -0.91 -8.57 6.48
C ALA A 37 -0.84 -9.83 7.36
N SER A 38 -1.71 -9.94 8.37
CA SER A 38 -1.84 -11.10 9.25
C SER A 38 -2.44 -12.31 8.51
N CYS A 39 -3.48 -12.12 7.69
CA CYS A 39 -4.04 -13.16 6.81
C CYS A 39 -3.02 -13.69 5.80
N ARG A 40 -2.24 -12.79 5.17
CA ARG A 40 -1.10 -13.16 4.30
C ARG A 40 -0.02 -13.92 5.10
N GLY A 41 0.12 -13.65 6.39
CA GLY A 41 0.93 -14.42 7.33
C GLY A 41 0.44 -15.87 7.47
N CYS A 42 -0.83 -16.08 7.84
CA CYS A 42 -1.45 -17.41 7.95
C CYS A 42 -1.34 -18.22 6.64
N VAL A 43 -1.65 -17.59 5.49
CA VAL A 43 -1.52 -18.21 4.17
C VAL A 43 -0.06 -18.58 3.84
N SER A 44 0.90 -17.73 4.26
CA SER A 44 2.32 -18.05 4.10
C SER A 44 2.73 -19.25 4.96
N GLN A 45 2.23 -19.37 6.20
CA GLN A 45 2.47 -20.53 7.07
C GLN A 45 1.96 -21.83 6.45
N LEU A 46 0.74 -21.85 5.90
CA LEU A 46 0.19 -22.99 5.16
C LEU A 46 1.13 -23.47 4.04
N VAL A 47 1.64 -22.55 3.21
CA VAL A 47 2.56 -22.91 2.13
C VAL A 47 3.95 -23.33 2.63
N GLN A 48 4.43 -22.81 3.77
CA GLN A 48 5.66 -23.32 4.39
C GLN A 48 5.47 -24.73 4.95
N SER A 49 4.31 -25.05 5.53
CA SER A 49 3.96 -26.41 5.94
C SER A 49 3.98 -27.37 4.76
N TRP A 50 3.36 -27.02 3.63
CA TRP A 50 3.47 -27.82 2.40
C TRP A 50 4.90 -27.96 1.86
N LYS A 51 5.77 -26.97 2.07
CA LYS A 51 7.20 -27.05 1.68
C LYS A 51 7.97 -28.04 2.56
N ALA A 52 7.70 -28.07 3.85
CA ALA A 52 8.28 -29.05 4.79
C ALA A 52 7.69 -30.45 4.56
N HIS A 53 6.39 -30.55 4.31
CA HIS A 53 5.65 -31.81 4.18
C HIS A 53 4.79 -31.82 2.91
N PRO A 54 5.37 -32.05 1.71
CA PRO A 54 4.65 -31.96 0.43
C PRO A 54 3.50 -32.94 0.22
N LYS A 55 3.43 -34.00 1.03
CA LYS A 55 2.38 -35.03 1.05
C LYS A 55 1.39 -34.87 2.22
N ALA A 56 1.52 -33.85 3.06
CA ALA A 56 0.62 -33.63 4.19
C ALA A 56 -0.85 -33.56 3.74
N ASN A 57 -1.75 -34.08 4.57
CA ASN A 57 -3.18 -33.98 4.35
C ASN A 57 -3.56 -32.50 4.23
N CYS A 58 -4.21 -32.13 3.12
CA CYS A 58 -4.48 -30.73 2.88
C CYS A 58 -5.62 -30.19 3.75
N SER A 59 -6.60 -31.03 4.11
CA SER A 59 -7.74 -30.66 4.93
C SER A 59 -7.30 -30.24 6.33
N GLU A 60 -6.43 -31.01 6.99
CA GLU A 60 -5.83 -30.67 8.30
C GLU A 60 -5.05 -29.34 8.27
N GLN A 61 -4.29 -29.12 7.21
CA GLN A 61 -3.52 -27.89 7.01
C GLN A 61 -4.44 -26.69 6.71
N TYR A 62 -5.56 -26.91 6.03
CA TYR A 62 -6.60 -25.92 5.81
C TYR A 62 -7.37 -25.59 7.10
N SER A 63 -7.70 -26.57 7.95
CA SER A 63 -8.25 -26.33 9.30
C SER A 63 -7.31 -25.48 10.15
N SER A 64 -6.00 -25.70 10.01
CA SER A 64 -4.97 -24.90 10.69
C SER A 64 -4.91 -23.45 10.16
N LEU A 65 -5.07 -23.25 8.85
CA LEU A 65 -5.25 -21.92 8.25
C LEU A 65 -6.51 -21.23 8.80
N GLN A 66 -7.65 -21.90 8.79
CA GLN A 66 -8.92 -21.35 9.28
C GLN A 66 -8.82 -20.90 10.74
N ARG A 67 -8.22 -21.72 11.62
CA ARG A 67 -7.95 -21.35 13.01
C ARG A 67 -7.09 -20.08 13.10
N CYS A 68 -6.00 -20.00 12.32
CA CYS A 68 -5.14 -18.82 12.28
C CYS A 68 -5.89 -17.55 11.82
N LEU A 69 -6.77 -17.65 10.81
CA LEU A 69 -7.58 -16.52 10.34
C LEU A 69 -8.59 -16.06 11.41
N THR A 70 -9.31 -16.99 12.04
CA THR A 70 -10.28 -16.70 13.10
C THR A 70 -9.61 -16.03 14.30
N THR A 71 -8.51 -16.58 14.81
CA THR A 71 -7.78 -15.97 15.95
C THR A 71 -7.24 -14.58 15.61
N ASN A 72 -6.75 -14.34 14.39
CA ASN A 72 -6.33 -12.99 13.99
C ASN A 72 -7.52 -12.03 13.85
N LYS A 73 -8.67 -12.49 13.32
CA LYS A 73 -9.90 -11.68 13.24
C LYS A 73 -10.36 -11.25 14.62
N GLU A 74 -10.51 -12.19 15.55
CA GLU A 74 -10.92 -11.93 16.94
C GLU A 74 -9.97 -10.95 17.61
N LYS A 75 -8.66 -11.21 17.53
CA LYS A 75 -7.61 -10.32 18.04
C LYS A 75 -7.69 -8.91 17.45
N CYS A 76 -7.99 -8.76 16.16
CA CYS A 76 -8.14 -7.45 15.50
C CYS A 76 -9.43 -6.72 15.88
N LEU A 77 -10.52 -7.43 16.15
CA LEU A 77 -11.81 -6.83 16.52
C LEU A 77 -11.87 -6.47 18.02
N ASN A 78 -11.14 -7.20 18.86
CA ASN A 78 -11.08 -7.03 20.31
C ASN A 78 -9.89 -6.14 20.76
N THR A 79 -9.30 -5.34 19.88
CA THR A 79 -8.22 -4.40 20.25
C THR A 79 -8.73 -3.27 21.15
N SER A 80 -7.83 -2.68 21.94
CA SER A 80 -8.05 -1.38 22.57
C SER A 80 -7.11 -0.33 21.93
N PRO A 81 -7.63 0.80 21.40
CA PRO A 81 -9.05 1.10 21.22
C PRO A 81 -9.72 0.13 20.23
N LYS A 82 -11.05 0.00 20.33
CA LYS A 82 -11.84 -0.79 19.37
C LYS A 82 -11.76 -0.15 17.97
N PRO A 83 -11.68 -0.93 16.88
CA PRO A 83 -11.71 -0.38 15.53
C PRO A 83 -13.04 0.31 15.23
N ASP A 84 -13.04 1.30 14.35
CA ASP A 84 -14.29 1.91 13.88
C ASP A 84 -15.15 0.94 13.05
N ASN A 85 -16.46 1.20 12.95
CA ASN A 85 -17.42 0.32 12.25
C ASN A 85 -17.01 0.00 10.81
N ARG A 86 -16.33 0.93 10.13
CA ARG A 86 -15.83 0.72 8.77
C ARG A 86 -14.67 -0.27 8.76
N THR A 87 -13.73 -0.13 9.69
CA THR A 87 -12.60 -1.04 9.86
C THR A 87 -13.07 -2.43 10.27
N VAL A 88 -14.10 -2.54 11.13
CA VAL A 88 -14.77 -3.80 11.46
C VAL A 88 -15.35 -4.47 10.21
N HIS A 89 -16.10 -3.72 9.38
CA HIS A 89 -16.64 -4.23 8.12
C HIS A 89 -15.53 -4.68 7.16
N ASP A 90 -14.49 -3.86 6.97
CA ASP A 90 -13.37 -4.18 6.08
C ASP A 90 -12.59 -5.43 6.55
N ILE A 91 -12.45 -5.64 7.87
CA ILE A 91 -11.90 -6.88 8.48
C ILE A 91 -12.81 -8.07 8.19
N GLN A 92 -14.14 -7.93 8.31
CA GLN A 92 -15.09 -9.02 8.01
C GLN A 92 -15.06 -9.43 6.53
N GLN A 93 -14.99 -8.46 5.61
CA GLN A 93 -14.84 -8.72 4.17
C GLN A 93 -13.51 -9.43 3.86
N LEU A 94 -12.40 -8.96 4.45
CA LEU A 94 -11.11 -9.63 4.31
C LEU A 94 -11.13 -11.06 4.89
N PHE A 95 -11.81 -11.31 6.01
CA PHE A 95 -11.99 -12.66 6.53
C PHE A 95 -12.73 -13.54 5.52
N ALA A 96 -13.85 -13.09 4.95
CA ALA A 96 -14.58 -13.86 3.93
C ALA A 96 -13.71 -14.20 2.70
N ILE A 97 -12.84 -13.29 2.26
CA ILE A 97 -11.93 -13.51 1.13
C ILE A 97 -10.83 -14.53 1.47
N TYR A 98 -10.17 -14.40 2.63
CA TYR A 98 -9.05 -15.28 3.00
C TYR A 98 -9.52 -16.64 3.54
N SER A 99 -10.73 -16.72 4.10
CA SER A 99 -11.40 -17.95 4.53
C SER A 99 -12.12 -18.67 3.39
N ALA A 100 -11.70 -18.45 2.13
CA ALA A 100 -12.19 -19.16 0.95
C ALA A 100 -12.14 -20.69 1.12
N SER A 101 -12.96 -21.41 0.35
CA SER A 101 -13.18 -22.86 0.51
C SER A 101 -11.91 -23.70 0.42
N GLU A 102 -11.93 -24.87 1.06
CA GLU A 102 -10.81 -25.83 1.01
C GLU A 102 -10.40 -26.14 -0.44
N LEU A 103 -11.37 -26.28 -1.34
CA LEU A 103 -11.16 -26.45 -2.79
C LEU A 103 -10.18 -25.42 -3.38
N PHE A 104 -10.32 -24.14 -3.00
CA PHE A 104 -9.47 -23.05 -3.47
C PHE A 104 -8.01 -23.22 -3.03
N PHE A 105 -7.78 -23.65 -1.78
CA PHE A 105 -6.43 -23.89 -1.26
C PHE A 105 -5.85 -25.22 -1.74
N CYS A 106 -6.62 -26.31 -1.64
CA CYS A 106 -6.12 -27.68 -1.71
C CYS A 106 -6.10 -28.31 -3.10
N GLN A 107 -6.95 -27.84 -4.02
CA GLN A 107 -6.94 -28.27 -5.42
C GLN A 107 -6.43 -27.14 -6.33
N ASN A 108 -6.93 -25.91 -6.13
CA ASN A 108 -6.57 -24.76 -6.98
C ASN A 108 -5.27 -24.04 -6.56
N GLY A 109 -4.69 -24.37 -5.40
CA GLY A 109 -3.43 -23.79 -4.95
C GLY A 109 -3.45 -22.27 -4.79
N MET A 110 -4.61 -21.73 -4.39
CA MET A 110 -4.92 -20.30 -4.32
C MET A 110 -4.79 -19.53 -5.64
N LEU A 111 -4.84 -20.23 -6.77
CA LEU A 111 -5.03 -19.59 -8.06
C LEU A 111 -6.53 -19.53 -8.32
N LEU A 112 -7.09 -18.33 -8.43
CA LEU A 112 -8.45 -18.17 -8.93
C LEU A 112 -8.46 -18.66 -10.39
N THR A 113 -9.23 -19.72 -10.66
CA THR A 113 -9.24 -20.43 -11.95
C THR A 113 -10.31 -19.92 -12.92
N LEU A 114 -11.25 -19.11 -12.42
CA LEU A 114 -12.50 -18.71 -13.07
C LEU A 114 -13.43 -19.87 -13.50
N THR A 115 -13.16 -21.12 -13.09
CA THR A 115 -13.96 -22.30 -13.44
C THR A 115 -15.38 -22.28 -12.89
N ASN A 116 -15.60 -21.53 -11.81
CA ASN A 116 -16.88 -21.45 -11.11
C ASN A 116 -17.69 -20.21 -11.51
N TYR A 117 -17.16 -19.37 -12.43
CA TYR A 117 -17.85 -18.20 -12.96
C TYR A 117 -18.59 -18.59 -14.23
N LYS A 118 -19.86 -18.26 -14.31
CA LYS A 118 -20.66 -18.33 -15.53
C LYS A 118 -20.35 -17.11 -16.42
N PRO A 119 -20.58 -17.18 -17.74
CA PRO A 119 -20.48 -16.01 -18.62
C PRO A 119 -21.37 -14.82 -18.18
N SER A 120 -22.51 -15.09 -17.53
CA SER A 120 -23.38 -14.08 -16.91
C SER A 120 -22.67 -13.23 -15.86
N ASP A 121 -21.80 -13.86 -15.05
CA ASP A 121 -21.15 -13.24 -13.89
C ASP A 121 -20.04 -12.29 -14.33
N LEU A 122 -19.58 -12.43 -15.58
CA LEU A 122 -18.57 -11.62 -16.25
C LEU A 122 -19.08 -11.18 -17.63
N ASN A 123 -20.29 -10.63 -17.69
CA ASN A 123 -20.97 -10.20 -18.93
C ASN A 123 -20.17 -9.19 -19.79
N THR A 124 -19.18 -8.50 -19.22
CA THR A 124 -18.25 -7.62 -19.93
C THR A 124 -17.08 -8.36 -20.59
N CYS A 125 -17.02 -9.68 -20.47
CA CYS A 125 -15.97 -10.55 -21.01
C CYS A 125 -16.52 -11.53 -22.08
N THR A 126 -15.69 -11.85 -23.08
CA THR A 126 -16.00 -12.84 -24.11
C THR A 126 -15.74 -14.27 -23.60
N PRO A 127 -16.39 -15.30 -24.16
CA PRO A 127 -16.16 -16.70 -23.81
C PRO A 127 -14.69 -17.15 -23.93
N ALA A 128 -13.91 -16.49 -24.78
CA ALA A 128 -12.48 -16.74 -24.93
C ALA A 128 -11.66 -16.48 -23.65
N LEU A 129 -12.16 -15.68 -22.70
CA LEU A 129 -11.56 -15.52 -21.37
C LEU A 129 -11.44 -16.87 -20.66
N PHE A 130 -12.53 -17.63 -20.55
CA PHE A 130 -12.62 -18.84 -19.73
C PHE A 130 -11.69 -19.95 -20.26
N LYS A 131 -11.72 -20.19 -21.58
CA LYS A 131 -10.78 -21.10 -22.27
C LYS A 131 -9.32 -20.67 -22.08
N LYS A 132 -9.06 -19.36 -22.04
CA LYS A 132 -7.71 -18.85 -21.78
C LYS A 132 -7.31 -18.98 -20.31
N ALA A 133 -8.24 -18.80 -19.37
CA ALA A 133 -8.02 -18.92 -17.95
C ALA A 133 -7.62 -20.36 -17.56
N GLU A 134 -8.36 -21.36 -18.04
CA GLU A 134 -8.00 -22.78 -17.90
C GLU A 134 -6.58 -23.05 -18.44
N THR A 135 -6.29 -22.57 -19.66
CA THR A 135 -4.95 -22.69 -20.28
C THR A 135 -3.85 -22.03 -19.44
N CYS A 136 -4.13 -20.87 -18.82
CA CYS A 136 -3.20 -20.17 -17.93
C CYS A 136 -2.92 -20.96 -16.64
N ALA A 137 -3.95 -21.59 -16.06
CA ALA A 137 -3.86 -22.36 -14.82
C ALA A 137 -3.19 -23.74 -15.00
N LYS A 138 -3.48 -24.44 -16.10
CA LYS A 138 -3.12 -25.85 -16.38
C LYS A 138 -1.68 -26.24 -16.02
N LYS A 139 -0.69 -25.41 -16.37
CA LYS A 139 0.74 -25.69 -16.10
C LYS A 139 1.15 -25.48 -14.63
N PHE A 140 0.43 -24.64 -13.88
CA PHE A 140 0.61 -24.50 -12.43
C PHE A 140 -0.11 -25.63 -11.70
N LEU A 141 -1.39 -25.86 -11.96
CA LEU A 141 -2.20 -26.88 -11.27
C LEU A 141 -1.61 -28.28 -11.41
N LYS A 142 -1.20 -28.70 -12.62
CA LYS A 142 -0.52 -30.00 -12.87
C LYS A 142 0.79 -30.17 -12.09
N ARG A 143 1.42 -29.08 -11.62
CA ARG A 143 2.63 -29.13 -10.78
C ARG A 143 2.30 -29.05 -9.30
N PHE A 144 1.31 -28.25 -8.93
CA PHE A 144 0.80 -28.14 -7.57
C PHE A 144 0.25 -29.48 -7.06
N SER A 145 -0.60 -30.15 -7.85
CA SER A 145 -1.18 -31.46 -7.49
C SER A 145 -0.13 -32.57 -7.32
N ARG A 146 1.01 -32.48 -8.02
CA ARG A 146 2.12 -33.44 -7.91
C ARG A 146 3.01 -33.21 -6.69
N ASN A 147 3.18 -31.95 -6.26
CA ASN A 147 4.03 -31.58 -5.13
C ASN A 147 3.68 -30.13 -4.71
N ARG A 148 2.85 -29.99 -3.68
CA ARG A 148 2.38 -28.68 -3.15
C ARG A 148 3.52 -27.84 -2.55
N GLY A 149 4.60 -28.48 -2.12
CA GLY A 149 5.79 -27.85 -1.55
C GLY A 149 6.84 -27.40 -2.55
N SER A 150 6.70 -27.67 -3.84
CA SER A 150 7.81 -27.51 -4.78
C SER A 150 8.24 -26.04 -4.91
N PRO A 151 9.53 -25.68 -4.71
CA PRO A 151 10.01 -24.30 -4.85
C PRO A 151 9.85 -23.76 -6.28
N LYS A 152 9.69 -24.65 -7.27
CA LYS A 152 9.38 -24.28 -8.66
C LYS A 152 7.98 -23.65 -8.80
N LEU A 153 7.05 -23.86 -7.86
CA LEU A 153 5.69 -23.29 -7.89
C LEU A 153 5.68 -21.76 -7.88
N CYS A 154 6.59 -21.11 -7.15
CA CYS A 154 6.79 -19.66 -7.17
C CYS A 154 6.82 -19.09 -8.61
N ARG A 155 7.62 -19.70 -9.50
CA ARG A 155 7.74 -19.30 -10.92
C ARG A 155 6.48 -19.63 -11.74
N TRP A 156 5.76 -20.71 -11.41
CA TRP A 156 4.59 -21.15 -12.17
C TRP A 156 3.32 -20.41 -11.77
N TYR A 157 3.13 -20.12 -10.48
CA TYR A 157 2.05 -19.27 -9.96
C TYR A 157 2.15 -17.86 -10.55
N TYR A 158 3.34 -17.24 -10.51
CA TYR A 158 3.61 -15.96 -11.18
C TYR A 158 3.22 -15.96 -12.67
N LYS A 159 3.64 -17.01 -13.41
CA LYS A 159 3.30 -17.16 -14.83
C LYS A 159 1.80 -17.29 -15.05
N ALA A 160 1.10 -18.06 -14.21
CA ALA A 160 -0.34 -18.24 -14.30
C ALA A 160 -1.07 -16.92 -14.06
N ARG A 161 -0.77 -16.21 -12.96
CA ARG A 161 -1.34 -14.89 -12.65
C ARG A 161 -1.06 -13.86 -13.76
N LYS A 162 0.18 -13.72 -14.24
CA LYS A 162 0.48 -12.84 -15.39
C LYS A 162 -0.14 -13.29 -16.72
N CYS A 163 -0.55 -14.54 -16.85
CA CYS A 163 -1.33 -15.02 -18.00
C CYS A 163 -2.81 -14.64 -17.84
N MET A 164 -3.39 -14.82 -16.64
CA MET A 164 -4.77 -14.41 -16.30
C MET A 164 -4.98 -12.90 -16.49
N ALA A 165 -4.12 -12.05 -15.92
CA ALA A 165 -4.20 -10.60 -16.10
C ALA A 165 -4.19 -10.19 -17.59
N LYS A 166 -3.39 -10.87 -18.42
CA LYS A 166 -3.36 -10.65 -19.87
C LYS A 166 -4.59 -11.20 -20.60
N ALA A 167 -5.20 -12.28 -20.11
CA ALA A 167 -6.44 -12.81 -20.66
C ALA A 167 -7.59 -11.83 -20.40
N ILE A 168 -7.70 -11.29 -19.18
CA ILE A 168 -8.70 -10.27 -18.82
C ILE A 168 -8.54 -9.02 -19.68
N ASN A 169 -7.33 -8.42 -19.72
CA ASN A 169 -7.06 -7.22 -20.53
C ASN A 169 -7.35 -7.37 -22.04
N ARG A 170 -7.48 -8.60 -22.56
CA ARG A 170 -7.72 -8.86 -24.00
C ARG A 170 -9.13 -9.31 -24.32
N ASN A 171 -9.82 -9.92 -23.36
CA ASN A 171 -11.12 -10.56 -23.59
C ASN A 171 -12.24 -9.87 -22.79
N CYS A 172 -11.95 -8.80 -22.04
CA CYS A 172 -12.93 -8.05 -21.27
C CYS A 172 -12.91 -6.56 -21.60
N LYS A 173 -14.08 -5.93 -21.62
CA LYS A 173 -14.23 -4.47 -21.48
C LYS A 173 -13.87 -4.05 -20.05
N THR A 174 -13.37 -2.83 -19.89
CA THR A 174 -13.12 -2.23 -18.56
C THR A 174 -14.46 -2.02 -17.84
N SER A 175 -14.57 -2.54 -16.62
CA SER A 175 -15.79 -2.51 -15.81
C SER A 175 -15.44 -2.84 -14.36
N SER A 176 -16.26 -2.46 -13.37
CA SER A 176 -15.92 -2.55 -11.93
C SER A 176 -15.62 -3.96 -11.36
N MET A 177 -15.75 -5.02 -12.16
CA MET A 177 -15.36 -6.40 -11.82
C MET A 177 -14.05 -6.83 -12.50
N THR A 178 -13.73 -6.28 -13.68
CA THR A 178 -12.67 -6.80 -14.55
C THR A 178 -11.29 -6.27 -14.18
N SER A 179 -11.18 -5.00 -13.77
CA SER A 179 -9.96 -4.47 -13.15
C SER A 179 -9.76 -4.97 -11.71
N TYR A 180 -10.81 -5.34 -10.96
CA TYR A 180 -10.73 -6.02 -9.66
C TYR A 180 -10.10 -7.40 -9.81
N LEU A 181 -10.65 -8.24 -10.69
CA LEU A 181 -10.07 -9.53 -11.05
C LEU A 181 -8.63 -9.37 -11.54
N LYS A 182 -8.37 -8.42 -12.45
CA LYS A 182 -7.01 -8.11 -12.90
C LYS A 182 -6.08 -7.71 -11.74
N GLY A 183 -6.56 -6.92 -10.78
CA GLY A 183 -5.82 -6.53 -9.57
C GLY A 183 -5.31 -7.73 -8.79
N ILE A 184 -6.19 -8.70 -8.49
CA ILE A 184 -5.87 -9.99 -7.84
C ILE A 184 -4.73 -10.72 -8.59
N TYR A 185 -4.66 -10.63 -9.91
CA TYR A 185 -3.59 -11.24 -10.72
C TYR A 185 -2.35 -10.35 -10.95
N GLU A 186 -2.44 -9.05 -10.64
CA GLU A 186 -1.35 -8.09 -10.84
C GLU A 186 -0.52 -7.81 -9.59
N GLU A 187 -1.08 -8.00 -8.39
CA GLU A 187 -0.40 -7.90 -7.09
C GLU A 187 0.95 -8.65 -7.02
N SER A 188 1.90 -8.14 -6.23
CA SER A 188 3.21 -8.80 -6.05
C SER A 188 3.22 -9.96 -5.04
N TYR A 189 2.13 -10.21 -4.31
CA TYR A 189 2.07 -11.29 -3.32
C TYR A 189 2.07 -12.67 -3.99
N ASN A 190 2.92 -13.58 -3.49
CA ASN A 190 3.06 -14.94 -3.98
C ASN A 190 3.60 -15.84 -2.86
N PRO A 191 2.76 -16.59 -2.12
CA PRO A 191 3.17 -17.35 -0.93
C PRO A 191 4.13 -18.51 -1.24
N TYR A 192 4.22 -18.94 -2.50
CA TYR A 192 5.18 -19.96 -2.92
C TYR A 192 6.62 -19.43 -2.97
N CYS A 193 6.82 -18.12 -3.11
CA CYS A 193 8.15 -17.51 -3.22
C CYS A 193 8.82 -17.26 -1.86
N LYS A 194 10.14 -17.04 -1.89
CA LYS A 194 10.88 -16.55 -0.71
C LYS A 194 10.37 -15.13 -0.37
N ASN A 195 10.09 -14.87 0.91
CA ASN A 195 9.48 -13.64 1.42
C ASN A 195 8.05 -13.34 0.89
N SER A 196 7.34 -14.36 0.39
CA SER A 196 5.95 -14.26 -0.10
C SER A 196 5.71 -13.17 -1.17
N GLN A 197 6.74 -12.87 -1.96
CA GLN A 197 6.68 -11.89 -3.06
C GLN A 197 7.14 -12.54 -4.37
N ASP A 198 6.48 -12.21 -5.47
CA ASP A 198 6.84 -12.65 -6.82
C ASP A 198 8.33 -12.45 -7.09
N ILE A 199 8.94 -13.40 -7.83
CA ILE A 199 10.25 -13.16 -8.43
C ILE A 199 10.08 -12.03 -9.44
N ILE A 200 10.36 -10.80 -8.99
CA ILE A 200 10.60 -9.65 -9.85
C ILE A 200 11.85 -10.00 -10.66
N LYS A 201 11.63 -10.66 -11.80
CA LYS A 201 12.67 -10.86 -12.81
C LYS A 201 13.16 -9.46 -13.14
N LYS A 202 14.42 -9.17 -12.77
CA LYS A 202 15.17 -7.98 -13.19
C LYS A 202 15.44 -8.03 -14.69
N ARG A 203 14.37 -8.09 -15.49
CA ARG A 203 14.41 -7.51 -16.83
C ARG A 203 14.52 -6.03 -16.59
N VAL A 204 15.69 -5.48 -16.86
CA VAL A 204 15.90 -4.05 -17.08
C VAL A 204 15.05 -3.70 -18.31
N ARG A 205 13.76 -3.45 -18.05
CA ARG A 205 12.78 -3.01 -19.04
C ARG A 205 12.40 -1.60 -18.66
N LYS A 206 12.86 -0.65 -19.47
CA LYS A 206 12.21 0.66 -19.65
C LYS A 206 10.69 0.44 -19.61
N GLY A 207 9.98 1.18 -18.76
CA GLY A 207 8.51 1.15 -18.71
C GLY A 207 7.84 0.33 -17.59
N SER A 208 8.56 -0.27 -16.65
CA SER A 208 7.95 -0.60 -15.35
C SER A 208 7.82 0.68 -14.52
N SER A 209 6.68 0.89 -13.85
CA SER A 209 6.28 2.11 -13.14
C SER A 209 7.11 2.46 -11.88
N GLY A 210 8.31 1.90 -11.73
CA GLY A 210 9.26 2.21 -10.66
C GLY A 210 10.13 3.43 -10.97
N PHE A 211 10.59 4.10 -9.91
CA PHE A 211 11.62 5.13 -9.96
C PHE A 211 12.98 4.45 -9.83
N GLY A 212 13.51 3.94 -10.95
CA GLY A 212 14.71 3.10 -10.99
C GLY A 212 14.54 1.78 -10.22
N ARG A 213 15.37 1.57 -9.20
CA ARG A 213 15.29 0.42 -8.25
C ARG A 213 14.20 0.57 -7.19
N CYS A 214 13.57 1.73 -7.05
CA CYS A 214 12.50 1.96 -6.08
C CYS A 214 11.12 1.82 -6.73
N THR A 215 10.13 1.32 -5.99
CA THR A 215 8.72 1.56 -6.33
C THR A 215 8.37 3.04 -6.08
N LYS A 216 7.34 3.57 -6.76
CA LYS A 216 6.83 4.94 -6.47
C LYS A 216 6.53 5.13 -4.99
N LYS A 217 5.82 4.19 -4.35
CA LYS A 217 5.54 4.20 -2.90
C LYS A 217 6.82 4.20 -2.04
N SER A 218 7.83 3.39 -2.38
CA SER A 218 9.11 3.37 -1.64
C SER A 218 9.90 4.67 -1.78
N TYR A 219 9.85 5.32 -2.95
CA TYR A 219 10.46 6.63 -3.17
C TYR A 219 9.72 7.73 -2.39
N LEU A 220 8.38 7.78 -2.49
CA LEU A 220 7.52 8.73 -1.76
C LEU A 220 7.72 8.64 -0.24
N MET A 221 7.74 7.43 0.32
CA MET A 221 7.95 7.24 1.76
C MET A 221 9.38 7.63 2.22
N LYS A 222 10.33 7.81 1.30
CA LYS A 222 11.66 8.36 1.58
C LYS A 222 11.68 9.88 1.45
N SER A 223 11.09 10.44 0.38
CA SER A 223 10.99 11.90 0.22
C SER A 223 10.16 12.55 1.33
N ARG A 224 9.08 11.91 1.80
CA ARG A 224 8.31 12.34 2.98
C ARG A 224 9.18 12.52 4.24
N ARG A 225 10.27 11.75 4.42
CA ARG A 225 11.24 11.96 5.52
C ARG A 225 12.10 13.20 5.32
N CYS A 226 12.38 13.59 4.07
CA CYS A 226 13.08 14.84 3.77
C CYS A 226 12.19 16.06 4.08
N ILE A 227 10.89 15.97 3.80
CA ILE A 227 9.91 17.02 4.14
C ILE A 227 9.81 17.17 5.67
N VAL A 228 9.70 16.07 6.43
CA VAL A 228 9.71 16.11 7.91
C VAL A 228 10.97 16.79 8.44
N ARG A 229 12.16 16.41 7.97
CA ARG A 229 13.42 17.05 8.35
C ARG A 229 13.46 18.54 8.03
N PHE A 230 12.96 18.92 6.85
CA PHE A 230 12.86 20.31 6.42
C PHE A 230 11.95 21.14 7.34
N ILE A 231 10.76 20.63 7.66
CA ILE A 231 9.81 21.32 8.55
C ILE A 231 10.34 21.38 9.99
N HIS A 232 10.97 20.33 10.50
CA HIS A 232 11.59 20.35 11.84
C HIS A 232 12.75 21.36 11.93
N GLU A 233 13.56 21.50 10.88
CA GLU A 233 14.61 22.54 10.82
C GLU A 233 14.04 23.96 10.68
N LEU A 234 12.88 24.13 10.04
CA LEU A 234 12.11 25.39 10.08
C LEU A 234 11.62 25.70 11.50
N GLN A 235 11.03 24.72 12.19
CA GLN A 235 10.52 24.87 13.55
C GLN A 235 11.63 25.25 14.54
N LYS A 236 12.78 24.57 14.50
CA LYS A 236 13.97 24.92 15.31
C LYS A 236 14.48 26.35 15.09
N LYS A 237 14.18 26.95 13.93
CA LYS A 237 14.63 28.30 13.54
C LYS A 237 13.47 29.30 13.50
N ASN A 238 12.35 29.02 14.18
CA ASN A 238 11.16 29.87 14.24
C ASN A 238 10.68 30.34 12.85
N GLY A 239 10.72 29.43 11.87
CA GLY A 239 10.33 29.68 10.48
C GLY A 239 11.28 30.58 9.66
N GLN A 240 12.35 31.11 10.27
CA GLN A 240 13.29 32.01 9.60
C GLN A 240 14.12 31.29 8.53
N ARG A 241 14.65 32.08 7.58
CA ARG A 241 15.58 31.63 6.53
C ARG A 241 15.07 30.45 5.67
N CYS A 242 13.75 30.31 5.49
CA CYS A 242 13.13 29.17 4.78
C CYS A 242 13.82 28.78 3.47
N ARG A 243 14.13 29.75 2.58
CA ARG A 243 14.83 29.50 1.31
C ARG A 243 16.19 28.84 1.49
N SER A 244 16.94 29.23 2.52
CA SER A 244 18.23 28.62 2.89
C SER A 244 18.05 27.19 3.43
N ILE A 245 16.99 26.93 4.21
CA ILE A 245 16.68 25.58 4.74
C ILE A 245 16.22 24.65 3.60
N VAL A 246 15.49 25.14 2.60
CA VAL A 246 15.20 24.37 1.36
C VAL A 246 16.49 23.96 0.67
N SER A 247 17.42 24.90 0.46
CA SER A 247 18.69 24.65 -0.22
C SER A 247 19.65 23.74 0.56
N SER A 248 19.71 23.86 1.89
CA SER A 248 20.67 23.11 2.73
C SER A 248 20.13 21.78 3.28
N VAL A 249 18.82 21.62 3.43
CA VAL A 249 18.20 20.43 4.04
C VAL A 249 17.35 19.65 3.04
N LEU A 250 16.37 20.29 2.40
CA LEU A 250 15.39 19.60 1.57
C LEU A 250 16.01 19.08 0.26
N ILE A 251 16.67 19.95 -0.50
CA ILE A 251 17.28 19.62 -1.80
C ILE A 251 18.33 18.49 -1.68
N PRO A 252 19.33 18.55 -0.76
CA PRO A 252 20.32 17.49 -0.61
C PRO A 252 19.69 16.14 -0.21
N CYS A 253 18.67 16.17 0.66
CA CYS A 253 17.96 14.96 1.07
C CYS A 253 17.17 14.32 -0.09
N VAL A 254 16.47 15.13 -0.89
CA VAL A 254 15.75 14.65 -2.09
C VAL A 254 16.73 14.13 -3.13
N LYS A 255 17.83 14.84 -3.44
CA LYS A 255 18.92 14.36 -4.31
C LYS A 255 19.45 13.01 -3.85
N HIS A 256 19.71 12.84 -2.56
CA HIS A 256 20.18 11.57 -1.99
C HIS A 256 19.14 10.44 -2.17
N CYS A 257 17.86 10.70 -1.90
CA CYS A 257 16.78 9.73 -2.12
C CYS A 257 16.68 9.31 -3.59
N MET A 258 16.76 10.27 -4.51
CA MET A 258 16.76 9.99 -5.95
C MET A 258 17.98 9.17 -6.36
N LYS A 259 19.19 9.56 -5.96
CA LYS A 259 20.45 8.86 -6.26
C LYS A 259 20.44 7.41 -5.77
N ARG A 260 19.91 7.13 -4.58
CA ARG A 260 19.76 5.74 -4.07
C ARG A 260 18.80 4.91 -4.90
N CYS A 261 17.71 5.51 -5.39
CA CYS A 261 16.74 4.82 -6.22
C CYS A 261 17.22 4.62 -7.67
N LEU A 262 17.91 5.59 -8.25
CA LEU A 262 18.47 5.52 -9.61
C LEU A 262 19.86 4.86 -9.69
N LYS A 263 20.44 4.39 -8.56
CA LYS A 263 21.77 3.76 -8.55
C LYS A 263 21.85 2.64 -9.59
N GLY A 264 22.79 2.73 -10.54
CA GLY A 264 22.97 1.74 -11.60
C GLY A 264 21.81 1.63 -12.59
N THR A 265 21.03 2.70 -12.80
CA THR A 265 20.27 2.90 -14.06
C THR A 265 21.07 3.72 -15.10
N ARG A 266 22.11 4.41 -14.65
CA ARG A 266 23.15 5.13 -15.40
C ARG A 266 24.48 4.96 -14.64
N ASP A 267 25.60 5.40 -15.22
CA ASP A 267 26.86 5.51 -14.48
C ASP A 267 26.73 6.54 -13.34
N THR A 268 27.63 6.47 -12.36
CA THR A 268 27.47 7.23 -11.11
C THR A 268 27.79 8.72 -11.28
N LYS A 269 28.69 9.10 -12.20
CA LYS A 269 29.08 10.51 -12.41
C LYS A 269 27.99 11.25 -13.19
N SER A 270 27.52 10.69 -14.31
CA SER A 270 26.40 11.22 -15.10
C SER A 270 25.12 11.32 -14.27
N LEU A 271 24.82 10.30 -13.44
CA LEU A 271 23.66 10.35 -12.55
C LEU A 271 23.78 11.49 -11.52
N ASP A 272 24.95 11.71 -10.92
CA ASP A 272 25.09 12.79 -9.93
C ASP A 272 25.01 14.17 -10.59
N LYS A 273 25.66 14.37 -11.73
CA LYS A 273 25.56 15.61 -12.52
C LYS A 273 24.10 15.89 -12.92
N ALA A 274 23.43 14.94 -13.57
CA ALA A 274 22.05 15.10 -14.00
C ALA A 274 21.07 15.38 -12.84
N LEU A 275 21.35 14.84 -11.64
CA LEU A 275 20.58 15.18 -10.44
C LEU A 275 20.93 16.56 -9.88
N THR A 276 22.18 17.01 -9.93
CA THR A 276 22.58 18.38 -9.57
C THR A 276 21.87 19.39 -10.48
N ASP A 277 22.07 19.26 -11.79
CA ASP A 277 21.52 20.19 -12.79
C ASP A 277 19.98 20.29 -12.68
N LEU A 278 19.31 19.17 -12.37
CA LEU A 278 17.87 19.12 -12.11
C LEU A 278 17.48 19.86 -10.82
N MET A 279 18.17 19.59 -9.71
CA MET A 279 17.88 20.25 -8.42
C MET A 279 18.13 21.76 -8.51
N ASP A 280 19.13 22.18 -9.29
CA ASP A 280 19.47 23.59 -9.47
C ASP A 280 18.44 24.30 -10.34
N ARG A 281 18.02 23.71 -11.47
CA ARG A 281 16.89 24.22 -12.26
C ARG A 281 15.59 24.31 -11.46
N ARG A 282 15.35 23.38 -10.54
CA ARG A 282 14.15 23.34 -9.68
C ARG A 282 14.31 24.09 -8.35
N ARG A 283 15.45 24.74 -8.09
CA ARG A 283 15.75 25.35 -6.79
C ARG A 283 14.76 26.45 -6.43
N ASN A 284 14.47 27.34 -7.36
CA ASN A 284 13.56 28.47 -7.14
C ASN A 284 12.10 27.98 -7.00
N ASP A 285 11.67 27.04 -7.84
CA ASP A 285 10.37 26.36 -7.72
C ASP A 285 10.22 25.76 -6.32
N MET A 286 11.17 24.92 -5.89
CA MET A 286 11.14 24.26 -4.58
C MET A 286 11.16 25.27 -3.43
N GLN A 287 11.88 26.38 -3.56
CA GLN A 287 11.85 27.45 -2.56
C GLN A 287 10.48 28.12 -2.49
N ASN A 288 9.88 28.49 -3.62
CA ASN A 288 8.56 29.12 -3.64
C ASN A 288 7.47 28.15 -3.14
N ASP A 289 7.44 26.93 -3.68
CA ASP A 289 6.54 25.83 -3.34
C ASP A 289 6.50 25.55 -1.82
N ASN A 290 7.65 25.56 -1.16
CA ASN A 290 7.75 25.22 0.26
C ASN A 290 7.69 26.47 1.17
N CYS A 291 8.15 27.64 0.73
CA CYS A 291 8.18 28.84 1.57
C CYS A 291 6.92 29.71 1.48
N GLU A 292 6.15 29.68 0.39
CA GLU A 292 4.88 30.42 0.31
C GLU A 292 3.68 29.63 0.84
N GLY A 293 3.89 28.36 1.22
CA GLY A 293 2.90 27.47 1.83
C GLY A 293 1.90 26.86 0.85
N SER A 294 2.12 27.02 -0.46
CA SER A 294 1.13 26.77 -1.52
C SER A 294 0.66 25.32 -1.66
N HIS A 295 1.40 24.34 -1.11
CA HIS A 295 1.14 22.91 -1.39
C HIS A 295 0.65 22.11 -0.19
N LEU A 296 -0.67 22.04 -0.07
CA LEU A 296 -1.32 20.77 0.27
C LEU A 296 -1.17 19.84 -0.95
N GLU A 297 -0.71 18.59 -0.76
CA GLU A 297 -0.73 17.62 -1.86
C GLU A 297 -2.21 17.33 -2.21
N THR A 298 -2.65 17.68 -3.43
CA THR A 298 -4.01 17.42 -3.94
C THR A 298 -4.02 16.38 -5.07
N LEU A 299 -5.17 15.76 -5.30
CA LEU A 299 -5.38 14.97 -6.52
C LEU A 299 -5.57 15.90 -7.72
N THR A 300 -5.01 15.50 -8.86
CA THR A 300 -5.40 16.06 -10.16
C THR A 300 -6.81 15.56 -10.47
N LEU A 301 -7.79 16.45 -10.34
CA LEU A 301 -9.21 16.19 -10.58
C LEU A 301 -9.68 17.15 -11.68
N SER A 302 -10.57 16.69 -12.56
CA SER A 302 -11.10 17.48 -13.67
C SER A 302 -12.49 18.07 -13.37
N LYS A 303 -12.95 19.04 -14.16
CA LYS A 303 -14.27 19.68 -13.99
C LYS A 303 -15.43 18.68 -14.20
N GLU A 304 -15.21 17.58 -14.92
CA GLU A 304 -16.21 16.51 -15.09
C GLU A 304 -16.26 15.57 -13.87
N GLN A 305 -15.21 15.57 -13.04
CA GLN A 305 -15.09 14.72 -11.86
C GLN A 305 -15.59 15.36 -10.57
N CYS A 306 -15.58 16.69 -10.44
CA CYS A 306 -16.00 17.42 -9.24
C CYS A 306 -16.93 18.58 -9.59
N SER A 307 -17.79 19.01 -8.65
CA SER A 307 -18.59 20.23 -8.82
C SER A 307 -17.70 21.48 -8.96
N GLU A 308 -18.23 22.53 -9.58
CA GLU A 308 -17.54 23.82 -9.70
C GLU A 308 -17.18 24.41 -8.33
N GLU A 309 -18.12 24.33 -7.37
CA GLU A 309 -17.93 24.71 -5.95
C GLU A 309 -16.69 24.06 -5.33
N TYR A 310 -16.30 22.84 -5.74
CA TYR A 310 -15.07 22.21 -5.25
C TYR A 310 -13.84 23.03 -5.65
N PHE A 311 -13.73 23.44 -6.91
CA PHE A 311 -12.56 24.17 -7.39
C PHE A 311 -12.50 25.60 -6.85
N GLU A 312 -13.64 26.27 -6.73
CA GLU A 312 -13.74 27.63 -6.19
C GLU A 312 -13.45 27.67 -4.69
N ASN A 313 -14.06 26.78 -3.90
CA ASN A 313 -14.06 26.90 -2.44
C ASN A 313 -12.99 26.07 -1.72
N PHE A 314 -12.34 25.09 -2.36
CA PHE A 314 -11.39 24.20 -1.68
C PHE A 314 -10.24 24.94 -1.00
N GLN A 315 -9.59 25.89 -1.70
CA GLN A 315 -8.47 26.64 -1.11
C GLN A 315 -8.95 27.59 0.00
N GLY A 316 -10.06 28.31 -0.22
CA GLY A 316 -10.64 29.24 0.73
C GLY A 316 -11.14 28.56 2.01
N ARG A 317 -11.97 27.51 1.90
CA ARG A 317 -12.55 26.80 3.05
C ARG A 317 -11.52 25.98 3.81
N CYS A 318 -10.72 25.15 3.13
CA CYS A 318 -9.87 24.19 3.84
C CYS A 318 -8.49 24.75 4.24
N ASN A 319 -7.91 25.66 3.46
CA ASN A 319 -6.49 26.00 3.59
C ASN A 319 -6.21 27.40 4.16
N SER A 320 -7.16 28.34 4.07
CA SER A 320 -6.97 29.75 4.46
C SER A 320 -6.35 29.97 5.85
N LYS A 321 -6.91 29.35 6.89
CA LYS A 321 -6.41 29.47 8.29
C LYS A 321 -4.98 28.94 8.43
N PHE A 322 -4.68 27.79 7.82
CA PHE A 322 -3.33 27.20 7.82
C PHE A 322 -2.33 28.09 7.05
N LEU A 323 -2.71 28.60 5.88
CA LEU A 323 -1.86 29.49 5.08
C LEU A 323 -1.55 30.80 5.81
N ALA A 324 -2.53 31.41 6.47
CA ALA A 324 -2.35 32.62 7.26
C ALA A 324 -1.34 32.38 8.40
N LEU A 325 -1.51 31.29 9.15
CA LEU A 325 -0.58 30.90 10.22
C LEU A 325 0.82 30.60 9.68
N TYR A 326 0.93 29.82 8.59
CA TYR A 326 2.21 29.44 8.00
C TYR A 326 2.98 30.64 7.47
N LYS A 327 2.30 31.59 6.82
CA LYS A 327 2.93 32.84 6.35
C LYS A 327 3.42 33.71 7.51
N LYS A 328 2.66 33.79 8.61
CA LYS A 328 3.03 34.51 9.84
C LYS A 328 4.24 33.87 10.53
N ASN A 329 4.22 32.55 10.74
CA ASN A 329 5.32 31.79 11.33
C ASN A 329 5.36 30.35 10.79
N ARG A 330 6.35 30.05 9.94
CA ARG A 330 6.55 28.72 9.33
C ARG A 330 7.03 27.65 10.31
N GLY A 331 7.46 28.07 11.51
CA GLY A 331 7.89 27.22 12.60
C GLY A 331 6.84 27.05 13.70
N ASP A 332 5.62 27.56 13.53
CA ASP A 332 4.59 27.55 14.58
C ASP A 332 4.14 26.10 14.93
N PRO A 333 4.13 25.69 16.21
CA PRO A 333 3.73 24.35 16.60
C PRO A 333 2.25 24.04 16.28
N GLN A 334 1.37 25.05 16.21
CA GLN A 334 -0.05 24.85 15.88
C GLN A 334 -0.27 24.39 14.43
N LEU A 335 0.73 24.55 13.55
CA LEU A 335 0.68 24.04 12.17
C LEU A 335 0.44 22.52 12.11
N CYS A 336 0.88 21.76 13.11
CA CYS A 336 0.59 20.32 13.24
C CYS A 336 -0.91 20.03 13.24
N GLN A 337 -1.67 20.73 14.11
CA GLN A 337 -3.11 20.58 14.23
C GLN A 337 -3.82 21.13 12.99
N HIS A 338 -3.49 22.37 12.58
CA HIS A 338 -4.12 23.00 11.42
C HIS A 338 -3.94 22.19 10.14
N TYR A 339 -2.77 21.60 9.88
CA TYR A 339 -2.55 20.76 8.70
C TYR A 339 -3.34 19.44 8.75
N SER A 340 -3.55 18.86 9.94
CA SER A 340 -4.47 17.72 10.14
C SER A 340 -5.90 18.12 9.74
N ASP A 341 -6.35 19.29 10.16
CA ASP A 341 -7.71 19.77 9.87
C ASP A 341 -7.88 20.15 8.39
N VAL A 342 -6.86 20.76 7.75
CA VAL A 342 -6.82 20.99 6.29
C VAL A 342 -7.01 19.67 5.53
N LYS A 343 -6.24 18.63 5.87
CA LYS A 343 -6.36 17.31 5.23
C LYS A 343 -7.73 16.66 5.46
N ARG A 344 -8.32 16.82 6.66
CA ARG A 344 -9.66 16.31 6.97
C ARG A 344 -10.72 17.01 6.13
N CYS A 345 -10.66 18.34 6.06
CA CYS A 345 -11.54 19.17 5.22
C CYS A 345 -11.41 18.78 3.74
N ALA A 346 -10.18 18.75 3.23
CA ALA A 346 -9.86 18.37 1.86
C ALA A 346 -10.39 16.98 1.52
N ARG A 347 -10.10 15.97 2.37
CA ARG A 347 -10.61 14.61 2.21
C ARG A 347 -12.13 14.56 2.16
N ASN A 348 -12.81 15.28 3.04
CA ASN A 348 -14.27 15.28 3.10
C ASN A 348 -14.85 15.93 1.83
N MET A 349 -14.37 17.11 1.44
CA MET A 349 -14.80 17.78 0.19
C MET A 349 -14.54 16.91 -1.04
N THR A 350 -13.34 16.31 -1.18
CA THR A 350 -13.03 15.44 -2.34
C THR A 350 -13.91 14.17 -2.34
N LEU A 351 -14.37 13.67 -1.19
CA LEU A 351 -15.26 12.49 -1.12
C LEU A 351 -16.75 12.83 -1.33
N SER A 352 -17.22 14.02 -0.97
CA SER A 352 -18.62 14.42 -1.12
C SER A 352 -18.92 15.15 -2.43
N MET A 353 -17.97 15.93 -2.95
CA MET A 353 -18.17 16.83 -4.10
C MET A 353 -17.63 16.27 -5.42
N CYS A 354 -17.04 15.07 -5.41
CA CYS A 354 -16.45 14.45 -6.59
C CYS A 354 -16.93 13.02 -6.85
N LYS A 355 -17.20 12.72 -8.13
CA LYS A 355 -17.48 11.39 -8.68
C LYS A 355 -16.18 10.59 -8.81
N LEU A 356 -15.69 10.08 -7.68
CA LEU A 356 -14.45 9.31 -7.64
C LEU A 356 -14.66 7.83 -7.96
N ASP A 357 -13.85 7.32 -8.89
CA ASP A 357 -13.58 5.89 -8.98
C ASP A 357 -12.92 5.37 -7.68
N SER A 358 -12.98 4.06 -7.49
CA SER A 358 -12.47 3.39 -6.29
C SER A 358 -10.95 3.50 -6.11
N ALA A 359 -10.21 3.80 -7.17
CA ALA A 359 -8.78 4.04 -7.12
C ALA A 359 -8.46 5.44 -6.62
N MET A 360 -9.23 6.43 -7.07
CA MET A 360 -9.18 7.80 -6.60
C MET A 360 -9.58 7.84 -5.13
N LYS A 361 -10.61 7.11 -4.70
CA LYS A 361 -10.93 6.91 -3.27
C LYS A 361 -9.72 6.36 -2.49
N TYR A 362 -9.03 5.32 -2.97
CA TYR A 362 -7.79 4.86 -2.31
C TYR A 362 -6.70 5.94 -2.25
N LYS A 363 -6.48 6.69 -3.35
CA LYS A 363 -5.49 7.78 -3.38
C LYS A 363 -5.85 8.90 -2.41
N VAL A 364 -7.12 9.30 -2.29
CA VAL A 364 -7.61 10.23 -1.26
C VAL A 364 -7.18 9.76 0.14
N HIS A 365 -7.31 8.46 0.42
CA HIS A 365 -6.88 7.87 1.70
C HIS A 365 -5.35 7.81 1.90
N ASP A 366 -4.53 7.58 0.86
CA ASP A 366 -3.04 7.55 0.95
C ASP A 366 -2.41 8.97 0.95
N LEU A 367 -3.11 9.93 0.32
CA LEU A 367 -2.77 11.35 0.22
C LEU A 367 -3.09 12.09 1.53
N TYR A 368 -4.36 12.06 1.95
CA TYR A 368 -4.84 12.67 3.19
C TYR A 368 -4.79 11.72 4.39
N GLY A 369 -3.92 10.72 4.33
CA GLY A 369 -3.67 9.79 5.43
C GLY A 369 -2.90 10.43 6.59
N SER A 370 -2.43 9.60 7.52
CA SER A 370 -1.86 10.05 8.80
C SER A 370 -0.51 10.78 8.70
N PHE A 371 0.07 10.99 7.51
CA PHE A 371 1.37 11.68 7.36
C PHE A 371 1.23 13.20 7.54
N ASN A 372 2.00 13.79 8.45
CA ASN A 372 1.97 15.22 8.73
C ASN A 372 3.37 15.71 9.11
N PRO A 373 4.06 16.48 8.25
CA PRO A 373 5.45 16.86 8.48
C PRO A 373 5.61 17.94 9.58
N PHE A 374 4.54 18.62 9.97
CA PHE A 374 4.54 19.66 11.02
C PHE A 374 4.50 19.09 12.43
N CYS A 375 4.18 17.81 12.58
CA CYS A 375 4.11 17.15 13.89
C CYS A 375 5.44 16.46 14.24
N PRO A 376 5.79 16.32 15.54
CA PRO A 376 7.09 15.76 15.97
C PRO A 376 7.40 14.36 15.41
N ASN A 377 6.38 13.51 15.25
CA ASN A 377 6.53 12.14 14.74
C ASN A 377 6.27 11.99 13.23
N GLY A 378 6.14 13.09 12.49
CA GLY A 378 5.75 13.07 11.07
C GLY A 378 4.33 12.53 10.84
N ARG A 379 3.47 12.58 11.87
CA ARG A 379 2.12 12.02 11.89
C ARG A 379 1.12 12.96 12.56
N ASP A 380 -0.13 12.96 12.09
CA ASP A 380 -1.21 13.71 12.73
C ASP A 380 -1.32 13.38 14.23
N PRO A 381 -1.78 14.34 15.06
CA PRO A 381 -2.20 14.03 16.40
C PRO A 381 -3.38 13.03 16.35
N PRO A 382 -3.53 12.16 17.37
CA PRO A 382 -4.76 11.37 17.50
C PRO A 382 -5.96 12.34 17.53
N LYS A 383 -7.06 11.98 16.86
CA LYS A 383 -8.27 12.80 16.82
C LYS A 383 -8.74 13.01 18.25
N SER A 384 -8.61 14.24 18.77
CA SER A 384 -9.28 14.61 20.02
C SER A 384 -10.78 14.39 19.83
N SER A 385 -11.41 13.73 20.80
CA SER A 385 -12.85 13.41 20.77
C SER A 385 -13.75 14.65 20.95
N SER A 386 -13.15 15.84 21.06
CA SER A 386 -13.83 17.11 21.33
C SER A 386 -14.28 17.82 20.04
N THR A 387 -15.59 17.76 19.80
CA THR A 387 -16.39 18.94 19.41
C THR A 387 -16.01 19.68 18.12
N TYR A 388 -16.17 19.03 16.96
CA TYR A 388 -16.46 19.74 15.71
C TYR A 388 -17.28 18.87 14.74
N GLU A 389 -18.51 18.56 15.14
CA GLU A 389 -19.45 17.69 14.42
C GLU A 389 -20.78 18.43 14.23
N GLN A 390 -20.77 19.46 13.38
CA GLN A 390 -21.96 20.30 13.11
C GLN A 390 -22.22 20.61 11.63
N PHE A 391 -21.44 20.01 10.70
CA PHE A 391 -21.63 20.21 9.24
C PHE A 391 -21.39 18.92 8.41
N ILE A 392 -22.01 17.79 8.77
CA ILE A 392 -22.23 16.67 7.85
C ILE A 392 -23.60 16.02 8.12
N THR A 393 -24.57 16.26 7.24
CA THR A 393 -25.84 15.51 7.18
C THR A 393 -25.59 14.12 6.56
N PRO A 394 -26.18 13.02 7.08
CA PRO A 394 -25.85 11.67 6.62
C PRO A 394 -26.66 11.26 5.37
N LEU A 395 -25.99 11.14 4.22
CA LEU A 395 -26.56 10.45 3.05
C LEU A 395 -26.49 8.92 3.24
N LYS A 396 -27.66 8.30 3.41
CA LYS A 396 -27.83 6.83 3.43
C LYS A 396 -27.77 6.24 2.02
N ASN A 397 -27.33 4.98 1.97
CA ASN A 397 -27.53 4.00 0.89
C ASN A 397 -27.02 4.36 -0.52
N ASN A 398 -25.87 3.79 -0.91
CA ASN A 398 -25.87 2.81 -1.99
C ASN A 398 -24.59 1.96 -2.08
N VAL A 399 -24.76 0.74 -2.57
CA VAL A 399 -23.73 -0.30 -2.78
C VAL A 399 -22.89 0.03 -4.02
N MET A 400 -21.59 -0.33 -4.04
CA MET A 400 -20.86 -0.90 -5.22
C MET A 400 -19.34 -1.09 -4.95
N ALA A 401 -18.74 -2.06 -5.65
CA ALA A 401 -17.40 -2.61 -5.39
C ALA A 401 -16.20 -1.78 -5.93
N TYR A 402 -14.96 -2.21 -5.63
CA TYR A 402 -13.74 -1.41 -5.77
C TYR A 402 -12.75 -1.87 -6.86
N GLU A 403 -12.26 -0.92 -7.66
CA GLU A 403 -11.19 -1.07 -8.67
C GLU A 403 -10.06 -0.03 -8.58
N TRP A 404 -8.92 -0.31 -9.21
CA TRP A 404 -7.67 0.47 -9.12
C TRP A 404 -7.13 0.95 -10.49
N SER A 405 -6.77 2.23 -10.57
CA SER A 405 -6.15 2.96 -11.70
C SER A 405 -5.04 3.92 -11.17
N VAL A 406 -3.99 4.22 -11.94
CA VAL A 406 -2.73 4.85 -11.42
C VAL A 406 -2.40 6.20 -12.06
N SER A 407 -2.69 7.30 -11.35
CA SER A 407 -2.08 8.66 -11.40
C SER A 407 -2.74 9.51 -10.27
N THR A 408 -2.20 10.59 -9.68
CA THR A 408 -1.01 11.45 -9.95
C THR A 408 -0.35 11.89 -8.61
N MET A 409 0.90 12.39 -8.61
CA MET A 409 1.53 13.14 -7.49
C MET A 409 2.54 14.18 -8.01
N VAL A 410 2.19 15.46 -7.93
CA VAL A 410 3.02 16.63 -8.29
C VAL A 410 3.62 17.14 -6.97
N THR A 411 4.89 16.86 -6.66
CA THR A 411 6.07 17.54 -7.22
C THR A 411 7.12 16.61 -7.82
N SER A 412 6.95 15.29 -7.66
CA SER A 412 7.90 14.28 -8.17
C SER A 412 7.64 13.82 -9.61
N ILE A 413 6.46 14.12 -10.19
CA ILE A 413 6.11 13.67 -11.55
C ILE A 413 6.63 14.61 -12.66
N PHE A 414 6.76 15.91 -12.44
CA PHE A 414 7.37 16.81 -13.43
C PHE A 414 8.85 16.46 -13.68
N VAL A 415 9.58 16.19 -12.60
CA VAL A 415 10.94 15.62 -12.59
C VAL A 415 11.07 14.34 -13.41
N LEU A 416 10.02 13.50 -13.41
CA LEU A 416 10.03 12.19 -14.07
C LEU A 416 9.87 12.27 -15.59
N LYS A 417 9.21 13.31 -16.12
CA LYS A 417 8.99 13.45 -17.57
C LYS A 417 10.28 13.86 -18.29
N GLN A 418 11.06 14.77 -17.71
CA GLN A 418 12.33 15.29 -18.27
C GLN A 418 13.56 14.38 -18.09
N LEU A 419 13.54 13.41 -17.16
CA LEU A 419 14.67 12.47 -16.99
C LEU A 419 14.57 11.23 -17.90
N LEU A 420 13.43 11.05 -18.57
CA LEU A 420 13.08 9.88 -19.39
C LEU A 420 12.85 10.19 -20.87
N SER A 421 12.64 11.46 -21.22
CA SER A 421 13.12 12.05 -22.49
C SER A 421 14.65 12.13 -22.46
#